data_AF-A0A820EY46-F1
#
_entry.id   AF-A0A820EY46-F1
#
_cell.length_a   1.000
_cell.length_b   1.000
_cell.length_c   1.000
_cell.angle_alpha   90.00
_cell.angle_beta   90.00
_cell.angle_gamma   90.00
#
_symmetry.space_group_name_H-M   'P 1'
#
loop_
_entity.id
_entity.type
_entity.pdbx_description
1 polymer ?
#
loop_
_entity_poly.entity_id
_entity_poly.type
_entity_poly.pdbx_seq_one_letter_code
_entity_poly.pdbx_strand_id
1 'polypeptide(L)' 'KQATISEQQIEEDKRQYNHYLANENKNLAKIQREREDYLNKILYRSAPTAAFYQQFNTTSR' A
#
# COMPACT_ATOMS: atom_id res chain seq x y z
N LYS A 1 42.25 15.57 14.86
CA LYS A 1 41.28 16.46 14.18
C LYS A 1 40.63 15.83 12.93
N GLN A 2 41.23 14.85 12.24
CA GLN A 2 40.57 14.18 11.09
C GLN A 2 39.47 13.18 11.48
N ALA A 3 39.63 12.45 12.59
CA ALA A 3 38.62 11.48 13.06
C ALA A 3 37.24 12.11 13.33
N THR A 4 37.21 13.31 13.91
CA THR A 4 35.96 14.02 14.25
C THR A 4 35.20 14.52 13.03
N ILE A 5 35.92 14.86 11.95
CA ILE A 5 35.30 15.30 10.68
C ILE A 5 34.65 14.09 10.00
N SER A 6 35.32 12.93 10.02
CA SER A 6 34.76 11.68 9.48
C SER A 6 33.49 11.25 10.21
N GLU A 7 33.44 11.38 11.54
CA GLU A 7 32.25 11.04 12.33
C GLU A 7 31.06 11.96 12.01
N GLN A 8 31.30 13.26 11.84
CA GLN A 8 30.27 14.22 11.46
C GLN A 8 29.68 13.91 10.08
N GLN A 9 30.53 13.57 9.10
CA GLN A 9 30.10 13.15 7.77
C GLN A 9 29.18 11.91 7.84
N ILE A 10 29.58 10.91 8.63
CA ILE A 10 28.80 9.68 8.82
C ILE A 10 27.42 9.98 9.42
N GLU A 11 27.34 10.90 10.38
CA GLU A 11 26.06 11.29 10.99
C GLU A 11 25.18 12.14 10.05
N GLU A 12 25.78 12.92 9.14
CA GLU A 12 25.05 13.60 8.08
C GLU A 12 24.47 12.61 7.07
N ASP A 13 25.27 11.64 6.63
CA ASP A 13 24.83 10.60 5.68
C ASP A 13 23.70 9.76 6.28
N LYS A 14 23.82 9.36 7.55
CA LYS A 14 22.74 8.65 8.27
C LYS A 14 21.45 9.48 8.33
N ARG A 15 21.54 10.77 8.62
CA ARG A 15 20.37 11.66 8.67
C ARG A 15 19.70 11.77 7.30
N GLN A 16 20.48 11.95 6.23
CA GLN A 16 19.96 12.01 4.88
C GLN A 16 19.29 10.69 4.47
N TYR A 17 19.94 9.56 4.78
CA TYR A 17 19.40 8.23 4.51
C TYR A 17 18.09 7.97 5.25
N ASN A 18 18.03 8.32 6.54
CA ASN A 18 16.81 8.18 7.34
C ASN A 18 15.67 9.07 6.80
N HIS A 19 15.98 10.28 6.36
CA HIS A 19 15.01 11.16 5.73
C HIS A 19 14.47 10.58 4.42
N TYR A 20 15.35 10.01 3.58
CA TYR A 20 14.97 9.30 2.37
C TYR A 20 14.03 8.12 2.69
N LEU A 21 14.42 7.25 3.62
CA LEU A 21 13.59 6.11 4.04
C LEU A 21 12.22 6.55 4.58
N ALA A 22 12.16 7.62 5.37
CA ALA A 22 10.91 8.14 5.89
C ALA A 22 9.96 8.60 4.78
N ASN A 23 10.49 9.23 3.71
CA ASN A 23 9.70 9.66 2.57
C ASN A 23 9.22 8.49 1.73
N GLU A 24 10.08 7.51 1.48
CA GLU A 24 9.70 6.28 0.77
C GLU A 24 8.61 5.51 1.52
N ASN A 25 8.75 5.36 2.84
CA ASN A 25 7.74 4.72 3.66
C ASN A 25 6.38 5.45 3.60
N LYS A 26 6.38 6.80 3.58
CA LYS A 26 5.15 7.58 3.41
C LYS A 26 4.52 7.34 2.04
N ASN A 27 5.32 7.31 0.97
CA ASN A 27 4.85 7.05 -0.39
C ASN A 27 4.25 5.63 -0.50
N LEU A 28 4.95 4.63 0.03
CA LEU A 28 4.48 3.24 0.04
C LEU A 28 3.17 3.10 0.82
N ALA A 29 3.07 3.71 2.00
CA ALA A 29 1.85 3.66 2.81
C ALA A 29 0.65 4.30 2.08
N LYS A 30 0.88 5.40 1.33
CA LYS A 30 -0.16 6.02 0.51
C LYS A 30 -0.64 5.08 -0.59
N ILE A 31 0.28 4.49 -1.36
CA ILE A 31 -0.04 3.57 -2.45
C ILE A 31 -0.80 2.33 -1.93
N GLN A 32 -0.36 1.78 -0.79
CA GLN A 32 -1.02 0.63 -0.18
C GLN A 32 -2.47 0.95 0.19
N ARG A 33 -2.70 2.10 0.83
CA ARG A 33 -4.06 2.55 1.19
C ARG A 33 -4.94 2.75 -0.04
N GLU A 34 -4.44 3.42 -1.08
CA GLU A 34 -5.18 3.63 -2.32
C GLU A 34 -5.57 2.29 -2.99
N ARG A 35 -4.66 1.30 -2.93
CA ARG A 35 -4.93 -0.05 -3.44
C ARG A 35 -5.99 -0.77 -2.62
N GLU A 36 -5.92 -0.70 -1.29
CA GLU A 36 -6.94 -1.27 -0.40
C GLU A 36 -8.32 -0.65 -0.65
N ASP A 37 -8.38 0.68 -0.81
CA ASP A 37 -9.62 1.40 -1.11
C ASP A 37 -10.23 0.96 -2.44
N TYR A 38 -9.40 0.79 -3.48
CA TYR A 38 -9.85 0.26 -4.77
C TYR A 38 -10.42 -1.16 -4.65
N LEU A 39 -9.71 -2.06 -3.97
CA LEU A 39 -10.15 -3.45 -3.78
C LEU A 39 -11.46 -3.52 -2.99
N ASN A 40 -11.58 -2.75 -1.91
CA ASN A 40 -12.78 -2.67 -1.10
C ASN A 40 -13.98 -2.10 -1.88
N LYS A 41 -13.75 -1.12 -2.75
CA LYS A 41 -14.82 -0.48 -3.52
C LYS A 41 -15.30 -1.33 -4.70
N ILE A 42 -14.38 -1.94 -5.44
CA ILE A 42 -14.67 -2.56 -6.74
C ILE A 42 -14.76 -4.08 -6.63
N LEU A 43 -13.80 -4.70 -5.97
CA LEU A 43 -13.68 -6.16 -5.99
C LEU A 43 -14.56 -6.81 -4.92
N TYR A 44 -14.49 -6.31 -3.68
CA TYR A 44 -15.18 -6.92 -2.54
C TYR A 44 -16.63 -6.47 -2.35
N ARG A 45 -17.10 -5.53 -3.18
CA ARG A 45 -18.51 -5.14 -3.28
C ARG A 45 -19.15 -5.60 -4.60
N SER A 46 -18.72 -6.73 -5.13
CA SER A 46 -19.38 -7.32 -6.30
C SER A 46 -20.82 -7.69 -5.93
N ALA A 47 -21.77 -6.88 -6.40
CA ALA A 47 -23.17 -7.23 -6.35
C ALA A 47 -23.38 -8.48 -7.24
N PRO A 48 -24.24 -9.44 -6.84
CA PRO A 48 -24.50 -10.60 -7.68
C PRO A 48 -25.04 -10.15 -9.03
N THR A 49 -24.47 -10.70 -10.10
CA THR A 49 -24.92 -10.38 -11.47
C THR A 49 -26.30 -11.00 -11.71
N ALA A 50 -27.05 -10.50 -12.71
CA ALA A 50 -28.35 -11.07 -13.05
C ALA A 50 -28.29 -12.59 -13.32
N ALA A 51 -27.17 -13.07 -13.87
CA ALA A 51 -26.91 -14.49 -14.09
C ALA A 51 -26.87 -15.32 -12.80
N PHE A 52 -26.42 -14.76 -11.67
CA PHE A 52 -26.45 -15.45 -10.38
C PHE A 52 -27.88 -15.75 -9.94
N TYR A 53 -28.80 -14.81 -10.11
CA TYR A 53 -30.20 -15.01 -9.70
C TYR A 53 -30.94 -16.00 -10.61
N GLN A 54 -30.54 -16.11 -11.88
CA GLN A 54 -31.09 -17.09 -12.82
C GLN A 54 -30.70 -18.54 -12.51
N GLN A 55 -29.71 -18.77 -11.64
CA GLN A 55 -29.29 -20.12 -11.24
C GLN A 55 -30.27 -20.79 -10.27
N PHE A 56 -31.07 -20.01 -9.54
CA PHE A 56 -32.03 -20.51 -8.57
C PHE A 56 -33.40 -20.76 -9.23
N ASN A 57 -34.16 -21.74 -8.71
CA ASN A 57 -35.50 -22.11 -9.20
C ASN A 57 -35.56 -22.62 -10.65
N THR A 58 -34.47 -23.19 -11.17
CA THR A 58 -34.39 -23.72 -12.54
C THR A 58 -35.01 -25.11 -12.70
N THR A 59 -35.25 -25.83 -11.60
CA THR A 59 -35.89 -27.15 -11.60
C THR A 59 -36.94 -27.24 -10.51
N SER A 60 -38.12 -27.76 -10.84
CA SER A 60 -39.12 -28.22 -9.88
C SER A 60 -38.77 -29.66 -9.49
N ARG A 61 -38.54 -29.89 -8.19
CA ARG A 61 -38.27 -31.22 -7.63
C ARG A 61 -39.52 -32.11 -7.64
#